data_AF-X0UBC7-F1
#
_entry.id   AF-X0UBC7-F1
#
_cell.length_a   1.000
_cell.length_b   1.000
_cell.length_c   1.000
_cell.angle_alpha   90.00
_cell.angle_beta   90.00
_cell.angle_gamma   90.00
#
_symmetry.space_group_name_H-M   'P 1'
#
loop_
_entity.id
_entity.type
_entity.pdbx_description
1 polymer ?
#
loop_
_entity_poly.entity_id
_entity_poly.type
_entity_poly.pdbx_seq_one_letter_code
_entity_poly.pdbx_strand_id
1 'polypeptide(L)'
;MTALQKMQEEALDDGGLFWEDFTVGQVLTFGHCELSRESIIAFAREYDPQPFHIDEKAARLTMLTGLAASGWHVCTVFMRMLHDGLLSRCRFAGVYAIDEIKWRIP
;
A
#
# COMPACT_ATOMS: atom_id res chain seq x y z
N MET A 1 2.87 32.98 -24.91
CA MET A 1 3.04 31.59 -24.45
C MET A 1 2.97 30.66 -25.65
N THR A 2 3.87 29.68 -25.73
CA THR A 2 3.93 28.74 -26.86
C THR A 2 2.83 27.68 -26.73
N ALA A 3 2.42 27.08 -27.85
CA ALA A 3 1.42 25.99 -27.86
C ALA A 3 1.82 24.82 -26.94
N LEU A 4 3.14 24.60 -26.75
CA LEU A 4 3.66 23.60 -25.84
C LEU A 4 3.36 23.92 -24.36
N GLN A 5 3.46 25.20 -23.97
CA GLN A 5 3.13 25.65 -22.61
C GLN A 5 1.63 25.49 -22.32
N LYS A 6 0.77 25.82 -23.29
CA LYS A 6 -0.68 25.62 -23.18
C LYS A 6 -1.07 24.13 -23.12
N MET A 7 -0.44 23.28 -23.92
CA MET A 7 -0.69 21.84 -23.88
C MET A 7 -0.18 21.20 -22.57
N GLN A 8 0.89 21.73 -21.98
CA GLN A 8 1.33 21.33 -20.64
C GLN A 8 0.34 21.82 -19.57
N GLU A 9 -0.16 23.06 -19.62
CA GLU A 9 -1.18 23.54 -18.68
C GLU A 9 -2.52 22.82 -18.81
N GLU A 10 -3.01 22.57 -20.03
CA GLU A 10 -4.28 21.87 -20.29
C GLU A 10 -4.20 20.37 -19.96
N ALA A 11 -3.02 19.74 -20.05
CA ALA A 11 -2.81 18.36 -19.59
C ALA A 11 -2.70 18.24 -18.05
N LEU A 12 -2.58 19.36 -17.35
CA LEU A 12 -2.48 19.44 -15.89
C LEU A 12 -3.82 19.83 -15.23
N ASP A 13 -4.84 20.20 -16.02
CA ASP A 13 -6.22 20.47 -15.60
C ASP A 13 -7.09 19.18 -15.58
N ASP A 14 -6.49 18.06 -15.19
CA ASP A 14 -7.17 16.76 -15.07
C ASP A 14 -7.50 16.38 -13.60
N GLY A 15 -7.37 17.34 -12.68
CA GLY A 15 -7.57 17.13 -11.24
C GLY A 15 -6.41 16.39 -10.56
N GLY A 16 -5.24 16.34 -11.21
CA GLY A 16 -3.98 15.87 -10.65
C GLY A 16 -3.48 16.71 -9.48
N LEU A 17 -2.69 16.08 -8.61
CA LEU A 17 -2.11 16.68 -7.41
C LEU A 17 -0.61 16.96 -7.63
N PHE A 18 -0.19 18.17 -7.33
CA PHE A 18 1.20 18.62 -7.33
C PHE A 18 1.76 18.71 -5.92
N TRP A 19 3.05 19.02 -5.82
CA TRP A 19 3.72 19.20 -4.54
C TRP A 19 3.04 20.27 -3.67
N GLU A 20 2.59 21.36 -4.30
CA GLU A 20 1.98 22.52 -3.65
C GLU A 20 0.59 22.22 -3.05
N ASP A 21 -0.04 21.12 -3.45
CA ASP A 21 -1.34 20.70 -2.92
C ASP A 21 -1.24 20.00 -1.55
N PHE A 22 -0.01 19.74 -1.09
CA PHE A 22 0.25 19.07 0.18
C PHE A 22 0.71 20.06 1.26
N THR A 23 0.28 19.79 2.49
CA THR A 23 0.72 20.56 3.67
C THR A 23 1.37 19.66 4.70
N VAL A 24 2.35 20.19 5.42
CA VAL A 24 3.04 19.44 6.49
C VAL A 24 2.02 19.05 7.56
N GLY A 25 1.99 17.76 7.91
CA GLY A 25 1.07 17.21 8.90
C GLY A 25 -0.30 16.83 8.34
N GLN A 26 -0.52 16.93 7.02
CA GLN A 26 -1.74 16.46 6.38
C GLN A 26 -1.94 14.97 6.64
N VAL A 27 -3.17 14.61 7.03
CA VAL A 27 -3.59 13.23 7.23
C VAL A 27 -4.58 12.86 6.14
N LEU A 28 -4.30 11.78 5.42
CA LEU A 28 -5.20 11.20 4.43
C LEU A 28 -5.78 9.90 4.98
N THR A 29 -7.09 9.72 4.79
CA THR A 29 -7.79 8.49 5.16
C THR A 29 -8.23 7.77 3.90
N PHE A 30 -7.94 6.47 3.83
CA PHE A 30 -8.34 5.61 2.73
C PHE A 30 -9.47 4.68 3.16
N GLY A 31 -9.99 3.91 2.20
CA GLY A 31 -10.98 2.87 2.47
C GLY A 31 -10.43 1.71 3.30
N HIS A 32 -11.13 0.58 3.26
CA HIS A 32 -10.75 -0.66 3.92
C HIS A 32 -10.47 -1.72 2.86
N CYS A 33 -9.58 -2.66 3.18
CA CYS A 33 -9.30 -3.84 2.38
C CYS A 33 -9.41 -5.06 3.28
N GLU A 34 -10.21 -6.04 2.86
CA GLU A 34 -10.35 -7.31 3.56
C GLU A 34 -9.36 -8.32 2.98
N LEU A 35 -8.55 -8.93 3.85
CA LEU A 35 -7.68 -10.04 3.49
C LEU A 35 -8.35 -11.35 3.85
N SER A 36 -8.76 -12.11 2.84
CA SER A 36 -9.27 -13.45 3.06
C SER A 36 -8.15 -14.41 3.45
N ARG A 37 -8.54 -15.52 4.08
CA ARG A 37 -7.62 -16.61 4.42
C ARG A 37 -6.87 -17.12 3.18
N GLU A 38 -7.58 -17.25 2.07
CA GLU A 38 -7.07 -17.78 0.82
C GLU A 38 -6.01 -16.83 0.24
N SER A 39 -6.26 -15.52 0.27
CA SER A 39 -5.27 -14.54 -0.23
C SER A 39 -4.03 -14.51 0.65
N ILE A 40 -4.19 -14.61 1.97
CA ILE A 40 -3.08 -14.71 2.93
C ILE A 40 -2.17 -15.90 2.59
N ILE A 41 -2.77 -17.09 2.45
CA ILE A 41 -2.02 -18.32 2.16
C ILE A 41 -1.40 -18.25 0.76
N ALA A 42 -2.11 -17.73 -0.23
CA ALA A 42 -1.62 -17.60 -1.60
C ALA A 42 -0.38 -16.70 -1.66
N PHE A 43 -0.44 -15.51 -1.08
CA PHE A 43 0.71 -14.60 -1.01
C PHE A 43 1.88 -15.23 -0.26
N ALA A 44 1.61 -15.81 0.90
CA ALA A 44 2.65 -16.39 1.75
C ALA A 44 3.37 -17.56 1.06
N ARG A 45 2.65 -18.42 0.32
CA ARG A 45 3.27 -19.50 -0.44
C ARG A 45 4.28 -19.02 -1.47
N GLU A 46 4.04 -17.85 -2.05
CA GLU A 46 4.89 -17.30 -3.09
C GLU A 46 6.06 -16.49 -2.51
N TYR A 47 5.79 -15.66 -1.50
CA TYR A 47 6.73 -14.62 -1.07
C TYR A 47 7.25 -14.76 0.37
N ASP A 48 6.50 -15.41 1.26
CA ASP A 48 6.84 -15.49 2.69
C ASP A 48 6.32 -16.80 3.33
N PRO A 49 6.90 -17.96 2.98
CA PRO A 49 6.33 -19.28 3.30
C PRO A 49 6.65 -19.72 4.73
N GLN A 50 6.65 -18.81 5.69
CA GLN A 50 6.78 -19.17 7.10
C GLN A 50 5.57 -20.00 7.54
N PRO A 51 5.75 -21.04 8.38
CA PRO A 51 4.69 -22.00 8.69
C PRO A 51 3.38 -21.37 9.20
N PHE A 52 3.48 -20.30 9.98
CA PHE A 52 2.33 -19.59 10.56
C PHE A 52 1.55 -18.72 9.57
N HIS A 53 2.00 -18.60 8.31
CA HIS A 53 1.27 -17.95 7.22
C HIS A 53 0.57 -18.94 6.27
N ILE A 54 0.96 -20.21 6.29
CA ILE A 54 0.51 -21.21 5.29
C ILE A 54 -0.20 -22.42 5.90
N ASP A 55 -0.01 -22.69 7.20
CA ASP A 55 -0.63 -23.81 7.91
C ASP A 55 -1.17 -23.39 9.27
N GLU A 56 -2.47 -23.57 9.47
CA GLU A 56 -3.14 -23.13 10.68
C GLU A 56 -2.83 -23.99 11.91
N LYS A 57 -2.51 -25.27 11.73
CA LYS A 57 -2.08 -26.14 12.84
C LYS A 57 -0.72 -25.70 13.34
N ALA A 58 0.21 -25.40 12.43
CA ALA A 58 1.51 -24.84 12.77
C ALA A 58 1.37 -23.47 13.43
N ALA A 59 0.51 -22.60 12.89
CA ALA A 59 0.28 -21.26 13.42
C ALA A 59 -0.25 -21.28 14.86
N ARG A 60 -1.15 -22.20 15.20
CA ARG A 60 -1.66 -22.42 16.57
C ARG A 60 -0.59 -22.83 17.59
N LEU A 61 0.55 -23.34 17.14
CA LEU A 61 1.68 -23.71 18.01
C LEU A 61 2.64 -22.54 18.27
N THR A 62 2.39 -21.38 17.67
CA THR A 62 3.19 -20.16 17.83
C THR A 62 2.51 -19.17 18.78
N MET A 63 3.24 -18.11 19.14
CA MET A 63 2.69 -16.98 19.90
C MET A 63 1.54 -16.24 19.19
N LEU A 64 1.35 -16.46 17.89
CA LEU A 64 0.26 -15.87 17.11
C LEU A 64 -1.08 -16.57 17.36
N THR A 65 -1.07 -17.81 17.88
CA THR A 65 -2.25 -18.63 18.23
C THR A 65 -3.23 -18.93 17.07
N GLY A 66 -2.91 -18.49 15.86
CA GLY A 66 -3.73 -18.62 14.66
C GLY A 66 -2.97 -18.13 13.44
N LEU A 67 -3.58 -18.30 12.26
CA LEU A 67 -2.99 -17.85 11.00
C LEU A 67 -2.84 -16.33 11.02
N ALA A 68 -1.68 -15.81 10.63
CA ALA A 68 -1.44 -14.38 10.45
C ALA A 68 -1.11 -14.08 8.99
N ALA A 69 -1.44 -12.87 8.52
CA ALA A 69 -0.95 -12.40 7.24
C ALA A 69 0.56 -12.12 7.32
N SER A 70 1.29 -12.32 6.22
CA SER A 70 2.66 -11.79 6.13
C SER A 70 2.62 -10.27 6.24
N GLY A 71 3.53 -9.69 7.02
CA GLY A 71 3.68 -8.23 7.08
C GLY A 71 3.93 -7.63 5.68
N TRP A 72 4.67 -8.33 4.83
CA TRP A 72 4.90 -7.90 3.45
C TRP A 72 3.62 -7.90 2.62
N HIS A 73 2.69 -8.82 2.88
CA HIS A 73 1.37 -8.79 2.25
C HIS A 73 0.59 -7.53 2.66
N VAL A 74 0.67 -7.14 3.94
CA VAL A 74 0.06 -5.90 4.41
C VAL A 74 0.68 -4.67 3.73
N CYS A 75 2.01 -4.66 3.53
CA CYS A 75 2.68 -3.58 2.79
C CYS A 75 2.21 -3.46 1.34
N THR A 76 2.03 -4.57 0.62
CA THR A 76 1.56 -4.53 -0.78
C THR A 76 0.11 -4.07 -0.89
N VAL A 77 -0.76 -4.49 0.05
CA VAL A 77 -2.12 -3.96 0.16
C VAL A 77 -2.13 -2.47 0.45
N PHE A 78 -1.31 -2.01 1.40
CA PHE A 78 -1.16 -0.58 1.67
C PHE A 78 -0.74 0.19 0.43
N MET A 79 0.25 -0.30 -0.32
CA MET A 79 0.68 0.33 -1.57
C MET A 79 -0.45 0.40 -2.60
N ARG A 80 -1.28 -0.65 -2.70
CA ARG A 80 -2.47 -0.64 -3.57
C ARG A 80 -3.47 0.43 -3.14
N MET A 81 -3.77 0.52 -1.85
CA MET A 81 -4.67 1.54 -1.30
C MET A 81 -4.12 2.96 -1.49
N LEU A 82 -2.81 3.15 -1.28
CA LEU A 82 -2.12 4.42 -1.47
C LEU A 82 -2.15 4.84 -2.94
N HIS A 83 -1.94 3.90 -3.87
CA HIS A 83 -2.06 4.17 -5.30
C HIS A 83 -3.46 4.66 -5.67
N ASP A 84 -4.48 3.90 -5.27
CA ASP A 84 -5.86 4.20 -5.66
C ASP A 84 -6.38 5.48 -4.99
N GLY A 85 -6.00 5.71 -3.73
CA GLY A 85 -6.45 6.87 -2.97
C GLY A 85 -5.65 8.15 -3.20
N LEU A 86 -4.41 8.05 -3.70
CA LEU A 86 -3.51 9.20 -3.82
C LEU A 86 -2.65 9.18 -5.07
N LEU A 87 -1.79 8.16 -5.23
CA LEU A 87 -0.68 8.25 -6.18
C LEU A 87 -1.12 8.29 -7.64
N SER A 88 -2.27 7.67 -7.97
CA SER A 88 -2.86 7.75 -9.30
C SER A 88 -3.17 9.19 -9.75
N ARG A 89 -3.32 10.11 -8.80
CA ARG A 89 -3.56 11.53 -9.04
C ARG A 89 -2.30 12.37 -8.91
N CYS A 90 -1.28 11.91 -8.21
CA CYS A 90 -0.04 12.66 -8.04
C CYS A 90 0.71 12.80 -9.37
N ARG A 91 1.10 14.03 -9.72
CA ARG A 91 1.96 14.35 -10.86
C ARG A 91 3.42 14.30 -10.43
N PHE A 92 3.81 13.13 -9.93
CA PHE A 92 5.15 12.84 -9.43
C PHE A 92 5.70 11.56 -10.06
N ALA A 93 6.99 11.55 -10.39
CA ALA A 93 7.67 10.44 -11.05
C ALA A 93 8.91 9.98 -10.27
N GLY A 94 8.77 9.74 -8.96
CA GLY A 94 9.86 9.28 -8.11
C GLY A 94 9.52 8.06 -7.25
N VAL A 95 10.53 7.64 -6.49
CA VAL A 95 10.49 6.42 -5.66
C VAL A 95 10.07 6.80 -4.25
N TYR A 96 9.21 5.98 -3.65
CA TYR A 96 8.85 6.09 -2.24
C TYR A 96 9.83 5.29 -1.40
N ALA A 97 10.29 5.87 -0.30
CA ALA A 97 10.99 5.16 0.75
C ALA A 97 10.07 4.99 1.95
N ILE A 98 10.25 3.90 2.68
CA ILE A 98 9.62 3.68 3.97
C ILE A 98 10.74 3.72 4.99
N ASP A 99 10.72 4.69 5.89
CA ASP A 99 11.74 4.83 6.94
C ASP A 99 11.60 3.75 8.01
N GLU A 100 10.35 3.38 8.35
CA GLU A 100 10.07 2.43 9.42
C GLU A 100 8.80 1.62 9.16
N ILE A 101 8.87 0.31 9.45
CA ILE A 101 7.73 -0.60 9.49
C ILE A 101 7.73 -1.31 10.84
N LYS A 102 6.59 -1.24 11.55
CA LYS A 102 6.40 -1.85 12.87
C LYS A 102 5.11 -2.65 12.93
N TRP A 103 5.22 -3.93 13.22
CA TRP A 103 4.09 -4.82 13.48
C TRP A 103 3.69 -4.71 14.95
N ARG A 104 2.57 -4.03 15.23
CA ARG A 104 2.10 -3.84 16.62
C ARG A 104 1.23 -5.00 17.10
N ILE A 105 0.53 -5.63 16.18
CA ILE A 105 -0.35 -6.78 16.41
C ILE A 105 -0.17 -7.77 15.26
N PRO A 106 -0.32 -9.08 15.52
CA PRO A 106 -0.46 -10.12 14.51
C PRO A 106 -1.65 -9.93 13.57
#